data_AF-A0A9D6PNB3-F1
#
_entry.id   AF-A0A9D6PNB3-F1
#
_cell.length_a   1.000
_cell.length_b   1.000
_cell.length_c   1.000
_cell.angle_alpha   90.00
_cell.angle_beta   90.00
_cell.angle_gamma   90.00
#
_symmetry.space_group_name_H-M   'P 1'
#
loop_
_entity.id
_entity.type
_entity.pdbx_description
1 polymer ?
#
loop_
_entity_poly.entity_id
_entity_poly.type
_entity_poly.pdbx_seq_one_letter_code
_entity_poly.pdbx_strand_id
1 'polypeptide(L)'
;MRLQKRLALIGALFLAVFSAGTAAFMLVEGWPFLDALYMTTITLSTVGFQEVHPLTTGGRLVAMALILGGTGSLAYGLSVVTAFIVEGELRDVLG
;
A
#
# COMPACT_ATOMS: atom_id res chain seq x y z
N MET A 1 -15.57 16.47 10.33
CA MET A 1 -14.24 16.45 11.00
C MET A 1 -13.72 15.05 11.39
N ARG A 2 -14.55 14.09 11.84
CA ARG A 2 -14.06 12.73 12.22
C ARG A 2 -13.62 11.87 11.02
N LEU A 3 -14.34 11.95 9.89
CA LEU A 3 -14.05 11.16 8.67
C LEU A 3 -12.78 11.61 7.95
N GLN A 4 -12.58 12.92 7.75
CA GLN A 4 -11.37 13.47 7.14
C GLN A 4 -10.09 13.07 7.91
N LYS A 5 -10.14 13.07 9.25
CA LYS A 5 -9.01 12.60 10.08
C LYS A 5 -8.73 11.11 9.89
N ARG A 6 -9.77 10.28 9.75
CA ARG A 6 -9.62 8.84 9.46
C ARG A 6 -8.98 8.62 8.10
N LEU A 7 -9.46 9.29 7.06
CA LEU A 7 -8.89 9.25 5.72
C LEU A 7 -7.41 9.65 5.71
N ALA A 8 -7.07 10.76 6.38
CA ALA A 8 -5.68 11.22 6.50
C ALA A 8 -4.78 10.18 7.22
N LEU A 9 -5.28 9.56 8.30
CA LEU A 9 -4.55 8.51 9.02
C LEU A 9 -4.30 7.27 8.16
N ILE A 10 -5.29 6.83 7.38
CA ILE A 10 -5.16 5.67 6.48
C ILE A 10 -4.17 5.98 5.37
N GLY A 11 -4.25 7.17 4.76
CA GLY A 11 -3.30 7.61 3.76
C GLY A 11 -1.87 7.68 4.31
N ALA A 12 -1.69 8.23 5.51
CA ALA A 12 -0.39 8.29 6.17
C ALA A 12 0.15 6.88 6.50
N LEU A 13 -0.70 5.97 6.98
CA LEU A 13 -0.31 4.59 7.24
C LEU A 13 0.10 3.87 5.95
N PHE A 14 -0.65 4.04 4.86
CA PHE A 14 -0.32 3.47 3.57
C PHE A 14 1.03 4.00 3.06
N LEU A 15 1.26 5.32 3.11
CA LEU A 15 2.55 5.92 2.73
C LEU A 15 3.70 5.42 3.61
N ALA A 16 3.46 5.22 4.91
CA ALA A 16 4.46 4.67 5.81
C ALA A 16 4.82 3.22 5.45
N VAL A 17 3.83 2.37 5.20
CA VAL A 17 4.05 0.97 4.78
C VAL A 17 4.74 0.90 3.42
N PHE A 18 4.32 1.73 2.46
CA PHE A 18 4.91 1.82 1.13
C PHE A 18 6.38 2.26 1.19
N SER A 19 6.68 3.28 1.98
CA SER A 19 8.05 3.77 2.17
C SER A 19 8.92 2.74 2.91
N ALA A 20 8.36 2.08 3.93
CA ALA A 20 9.04 1.03 4.69
C ALA A 20 9.34 -0.20 3.82
N GLY A 21 8.40 -0.63 2.96
CA GLY A 21 8.62 -1.72 2.01
C GLY A 21 9.74 -1.39 1.02
N THR A 22 9.73 -0.18 0.47
CA THR A 22 10.78 0.29 -0.45
C THR A 22 12.15 0.29 0.24
N ALA A 23 12.23 0.87 1.44
CA ALA A 23 13.47 0.88 2.23
C ALA A 23 13.94 -0.54 2.60
N ALA A 24 13.02 -1.44 2.95
CA ALA A 24 13.36 -2.81 3.31
C ALA A 24 13.97 -3.57 2.13
N PHE A 25 13.43 -3.44 0.91
CA PHE A 25 14.05 -4.02 -0.28
C PHE A 25 15.42 -3.39 -0.60
N MET A 26 15.58 -2.07 -0.45
CA MET A 26 16.89 -1.44 -0.63
C MET A 26 17.93 -1.96 0.37
N LEU A 27 17.55 -2.16 1.63
CA LEU A 27 18.48 -2.57 2.69
C LEU A 27 18.80 -4.07 2.66
N VAL A 28 17.80 -4.92 2.40
CA VAL A 28 17.95 -6.37 2.46
C VAL A 28 18.50 -6.94 1.15
N GLU A 29 18.05 -6.41 0.01
CA GLU A 29 18.46 -6.90 -1.31
C GLU A 29 19.54 -6.02 -1.96
N GLY A 30 19.84 -4.83 -1.39
CA GLY A 30 20.81 -3.91 -1.96
C GLY A 30 20.36 -3.27 -3.28
N TRP A 31 19.06 -3.31 -3.58
CA TRP A 31 18.54 -2.84 -4.86
C TRP A 31 18.56 -1.31 -4.98
N PRO A 32 18.74 -0.78 -6.21
CA PRO A 32 18.52 0.63 -6.49
C PRO A 32 17.13 1.08 -6.05
N PHE A 33 17.00 2.36 -5.70
CA PHE A 33 15.74 2.94 -5.22
C PHE A 33 14.57 2.65 -6.17
N LEU A 34 14.75 2.83 -7.48
CA LEU A 34 13.68 2.61 -8.46
C LEU A 34 13.24 1.16 -8.53
N ASP A 35 14.15 0.20 -8.41
CA ASP A 35 13.84 -1.24 -8.45
C ASP A 35 13.08 -1.65 -7.19
N ALA A 36 13.52 -1.18 -6.02
CA ALA A 36 12.84 -1.42 -4.75
C ALA A 36 11.44 -0.75 -4.70
N LEU A 37 11.34 0.46 -5.25
CA LEU A 37 10.08 1.21 -5.36
C LEU A 37 9.12 0.49 -6.30
N TYR A 38 9.61 0.03 -7.45
CA TYR A 38 8.83 -0.72 -8.43
C TYR A 38 8.35 -2.06 -7.84
N MET A 39 9.23 -2.81 -7.15
CA MET A 39 8.86 -4.05 -6.44
C MET A 39 7.75 -3.81 -5.42
N THR A 40 7.90 -2.76 -4.60
CA THR A 40 6.90 -2.38 -3.61
C THR A 40 5.56 -2.00 -4.26
N THR A 41 5.63 -1.29 -5.39
CA THR A 41 4.45 -0.88 -6.16
C THR A 41 3.70 -2.08 -6.73
N ILE A 42 4.36 -3.00 -7.43
CA ILE A 42 3.70 -4.18 -8.02
C ILE A 42 3.16 -5.13 -6.94
N THR A 43 3.80 -5.15 -5.76
CA THR A 43 3.36 -5.95 -4.61
C THR A 43 2.09 -5.37 -3.99
N LEU A 44 2.10 -4.08 -3.62
CA LEU A 44 0.98 -3.43 -2.93
C LEU A 44 -0.23 -3.14 -3.84
N SER A 45 0.01 -2.94 -5.13
CA SER A 45 -1.07 -2.80 -6.12
C SER A 45 -1.76 -4.12 -6.44
N THR A 46 -1.25 -5.25 -5.94
CA THR A 46 -1.71 -6.62 -6.25
C THR A 46 -1.58 -7.02 -7.72
N VAL A 47 -0.88 -6.22 -8.54
CA VAL A 47 -0.60 -6.55 -9.94
C VAL A 47 0.34 -7.76 -10.01
N GLY A 48 1.36 -7.82 -9.15
CA GLY A 48 2.18 -9.01 -8.94
C GLY A 48 2.80 -9.59 -10.20
N PHE A 49 3.54 -8.78 -10.98
CA PHE A 49 4.11 -9.18 -12.28
C PHE A 49 5.11 -10.35 -12.15
N GLN A 50 6.36 -10.04 -11.80
CA GLN A 50 7.39 -10.96 -11.34
C GLN A 50 8.34 -10.16 -10.44
N GLU A 51 9.19 -10.86 -9.68
CA GLU A 51 10.25 -10.22 -8.91
C GLU A 51 11.16 -9.40 -9.84
N VAL A 52 11.51 -8.18 -9.43
CA VAL A 52 12.37 -7.28 -10.25
C VAL A 52 13.74 -7.91 -10.47
N HIS A 53 14.26 -8.54 -9.41
CA HIS A 53 15.43 -9.43 -9.42
C HIS A 53 15.13 -10.67 -8.57
N PRO A 54 15.88 -11.77 -8.71
CA PRO A 54 15.69 -12.95 -7.87
C PRO A 54 15.83 -12.61 -6.39
N LEU A 55 14.77 -12.84 -5.61
CA LEU A 55 14.76 -12.54 -4.17
C LEU A 55 15.59 -13.55 -3.38
N THR A 56 16.42 -13.04 -2.46
CA THR A 56 17.03 -13.87 -1.42
C THR A 56 15.97 -14.34 -0.42
N THR A 57 16.34 -15.26 0.48
CA THR A 57 15.47 -15.64 1.60
C THR A 57 15.02 -14.44 2.43
N GLY A 58 15.89 -13.42 2.59
CA GLY A 58 15.56 -12.19 3.31
C GLY A 58 14.50 -11.37 2.57
N GLY A 59 14.68 -11.13 1.27
CA GLY A 59 13.71 -10.38 0.47
C GLY A 59 12.37 -11.08 0.36
N ARG A 60 12.33 -12.41 0.36
CA ARG A 60 11.06 -13.17 0.43
C ARG A 60 10.30 -12.90 1.73
N LEU A 61 11.00 -12.84 2.87
CA LEU A 61 10.38 -12.49 4.15
C LEU A 61 9.85 -11.04 4.13
N VAL A 62 10.60 -10.11 3.55
CA VAL A 62 10.16 -8.72 3.36
C VAL A 62 8.90 -8.69 2.49
N ALA A 63 8.88 -9.39 1.36
CA ALA A 63 7.74 -9.47 0.47
C ALA A 63 6.51 -10.06 1.18
N MET A 64 6.67 -11.16 1.92
CA MET A 64 5.59 -11.77 2.70
C MET A 64 5.01 -10.80 3.74
N ALA A 65 5.88 -10.12 4.50
CA ALA A 65 5.45 -9.13 5.49
C ALA A 65 4.72 -7.95 4.83
N LEU A 66 5.22 -7.47 3.70
CA LEU A 66 4.63 -6.38 2.93
C LEU A 66 3.27 -6.75 2.34
N ILE A 67 3.10 -7.98 1.84
CA ILE A 67 1.82 -8.48 1.33
C ILE A 67 0.79 -8.56 2.46
N LEU A 68 1.16 -9.15 3.60
CA LEU A 68 0.25 -9.31 4.74
C LEU A 68 -0.14 -7.97 5.37
N GLY A 69 0.81 -7.05 5.53
CA GLY A 69 0.57 -5.75 6.19
C GLY A 69 0.08 -4.64 5.25
N GLY A 70 0.57 -4.63 4.02
CA GLY A 70 0.38 -3.52 3.07
C GLY A 70 -0.81 -3.69 2.13
N THR A 71 -1.07 -4.90 1.64
CA THR A 71 -2.23 -5.14 0.78
C THR A 71 -3.55 -4.90 1.52
N GLY A 72 -3.60 -5.27 2.81
CA GLY A 72 -4.76 -5.01 3.67
C GLY A 72 -5.03 -3.52 3.90
N SER A 73 -3.98 -2.71 4.03
CA SER A 73 -4.12 -1.26 4.20
C SER A 73 -4.59 -0.55 2.92
N LEU A 74 -4.14 -1.00 1.75
CA LEU A 74 -4.63 -0.50 0.46
C LEU A 74 -6.10 -0.88 0.22
N ALA A 75 -6.49 -2.13 0.49
CA ALA A 75 -7.88 -2.59 0.39
C ALA A 75 -8.82 -1.82 1.33
N TYR A 76 -8.38 -1.57 2.56
CA TYR A 76 -9.13 -0.74 3.51
C TYR A 76 -9.26 0.70 3.02
N GLY A 77 -8.17 1.30 2.51
CA GLY A 77 -8.20 2.64 1.92
C GLY A 77 -9.21 2.76 0.78
N LEU A 78 -9.23 1.80 -0.14
CA LEU A 78 -10.21 1.75 -1.23
C LEU A 78 -11.64 1.71 -0.70
N SER A 79 -11.88 0.88 0.32
CA SER A 79 -13.21 0.73 0.93
C SER A 79 -13.73 2.03 1.55
N VAL A 80 -12.85 2.80 2.19
CA VAL A 80 -13.22 4.10 2.78
C VAL A 80 -13.45 5.16 1.70
N VAL A 81 -12.67 5.15 0.61
CA VAL A 81 -12.91 6.04 -0.54
C VAL A 81 -14.27 5.73 -1.17
N THR A 82 -14.59 4.46 -1.41
CA THR A 82 -15.90 4.04 -1.92
C THR A 82 -17.03 4.50 -0.98
N ALA A 83 -16.89 4.29 0.33
CA ALA A 83 -17.88 4.74 1.31
C ALA A 83 -18.08 6.27 1.26
N PHE A 84 -17.01 7.05 1.08
CA PHE A 84 -17.08 8.50 0.96
C PHE A 84 -17.84 8.94 -0.30
N ILE A 85 -17.62 8.29 -1.44
CA ILE A 85 -18.33 8.57 -2.70
C ILE A 85 -19.83 8.27 -2.53
N VAL A 86 -20.15 7.09 -1.98
CA VAL A 86 -21.53 6.64 -1.77
C VAL A 86 -22.27 7.54 -0.77
N GLU A 87 -21.65 7.90 0.36
CA GLU A 87 -22.23 8.85 1.32
C GLU A 87 -22.39 10.25 0.72
N GLY A 88 -21.48 10.65 -0.17
CA GLY A 88 -21.55 11.90 -0.92
C GLY A 88 -22.79 11.97 -1.81
N GLU A 89 -23.04 10.93 -2.61
CA GLU A 89 -24.22 10.85 -3.48
C GLU A 89 -25.53 10.72 -2.69
N LEU A 90 -25.54 9.96 -1.59
CA LEU A 90 -26.74 9.80 -0.74
C LEU A 90 -27.19 11.13 -0.14
N ARG A 91 -26.27 12.06 0.11
CA ARG A 91 -26.59 13.38 0.66
C ARG A 91 -27.20 14.32 -0.38
N ASP A 92 -26.85 14.16 -1.67
CA ASP A 92 -27.43 14.92 -2.78
C ASP A 92 -28.81 14.38 -3.21
N VAL A 93 -29.09 13.08 -3.00
CA VAL A 93 -30.38 12.46 -3.38
C VAL A 93 -31.46 12.60 -2.29
N LEU A 94 -31.07 12.68 -1.01
CA LEU A 94 -31.99 12.76 0.13
C LEU A 94 -32.12 14.17 0.74
N GLY A 95 -31.42 15.17 0.19
CA GLY A 95 -31.55 16.60 0.52
C GLY A 95 -32.39 17.33 -0.52
#